data_AF-A0A826JCR3-F1
#
_entry.id   AF-A0A826JCR3-F1
#
_cell.length_a   1.000
_cell.length_b   1.000
_cell.length_c   1.000
_cell.angle_alpha   90.00
_cell.angle_beta   90.00
_cell.angle_gamma   90.00
#
_symmetry.space_group_name_H-M   'P 1'
#
loop_
_entity.id
_entity.type
_entity.pdbx_description
1 polymer ?
#
loop_
_entity_poly.entity_id
_entity_poly.type
_entity_poly.pdbx_seq_one_letter_code
_entity_poly.pdbx_strand_id
1 'polypeptide(L)'
;MVTRTDQLLRKAMRGYLEHLGNMPLAERITNAAVFEDVYRFLLNGSGRLELRRADVAAVRVFLWNYQYRRCAVTGKPLRLASAVLDHCHRTGRVRAVVHRSANAAEGGRYVGRTCGVSVTNLRAMIGSYRKQYTGIGMLYP
;
A
#
# COMPACT_ATOMS: atom_id res chain seq x y z
N MET A 1 -23.74 -1.68 12.23
CA MET A 1 -23.61 -3.16 12.17
C MET A 1 -22.97 -3.52 10.83
N VAL A 2 -21.94 -4.36 10.82
CA VAL A 2 -21.35 -4.88 9.57
C VAL A 2 -22.23 -6.03 9.07
N THR A 3 -22.72 -5.95 7.84
CA THR A 3 -23.65 -6.96 7.31
C THR A 3 -22.90 -8.26 7.00
N ARG A 4 -23.62 -9.39 6.97
CA ARG A 4 -23.08 -10.69 6.52
C ARG A 4 -22.52 -10.59 5.08
N THR A 5 -23.15 -9.79 4.25
CA THR A 5 -22.73 -9.48 2.88
C THR A 5 -21.39 -8.73 2.85
N ASP A 6 -21.20 -7.74 3.72
CA ASP A 6 -19.92 -7.04 3.85
C ASP A 6 -18.78 -7.96 4.28
N GLN A 7 -19.06 -8.94 5.14
CA GLN A 7 -18.06 -9.92 5.58
C GLN A 7 -17.65 -10.87 4.45
N LEU A 8 -18.60 -11.28 3.61
CA LEU A 8 -18.34 -12.12 2.44
C LEU A 8 -17.57 -11.36 1.37
N LEU A 9 -17.96 -10.12 1.07
CA LEU A 9 -17.22 -9.21 0.19
C LEU A 9 -15.80 -9.00 0.68
N ARG A 10 -15.60 -8.77 1.98
CA ARG A 10 -14.27 -8.64 2.60
C ARG A 10 -13.43 -9.91 2.45
N LYS A 11 -14.01 -11.09 2.70
CA LYS A 11 -13.32 -12.37 2.54
C LYS A 11 -12.95 -12.63 1.08
N ALA A 12 -13.86 -12.34 0.15
CA ALA A 12 -13.61 -12.46 -1.29
C ALA A 12 -12.52 -11.48 -1.75
N MET A 13 -12.58 -10.21 -1.33
CA MET A 13 -11.55 -9.22 -1.60
C MET A 13 -10.20 -9.66 -1.02
N ARG A 14 -10.15 -10.21 0.20
CA ARG A 14 -8.91 -10.73 0.78
C ARG A 14 -8.33 -11.85 -0.07
N GLY A 15 -9.13 -12.89 -0.36
CA GLY A 15 -8.67 -14.03 -1.16
C GLY A 15 -8.23 -13.59 -2.56
N TYR A 16 -8.90 -12.59 -3.13
CA TYR A 16 -8.54 -12.03 -4.43
C TYR A 16 -7.25 -11.21 -4.38
N LEU A 17 -7.06 -10.35 -3.37
CA LEU A 17 -5.82 -9.60 -3.16
C LEU A 17 -4.64 -10.53 -2.86
N GLU A 18 -4.86 -11.63 -2.14
CA GLU A 18 -3.87 -12.68 -1.92
C GLU A 18 -3.53 -13.41 -3.22
N HIS A 19 -4.53 -13.79 -4.02
CA HIS A 19 -4.34 -14.43 -5.32
C HIS A 19 -3.54 -13.53 -6.28
N LEU A 20 -3.98 -12.28 -6.47
CA LEU A 20 -3.27 -11.28 -7.26
C LEU A 20 -1.87 -11.00 -6.70
N GLY A 21 -1.74 -10.92 -5.38
CA GLY A 21 -0.47 -10.70 -4.71
C GLY A 21 0.53 -11.86 -4.89
N ASN A 22 0.07 -13.09 -5.01
CA ASN A 22 0.94 -14.26 -5.17
C ASN A 22 1.19 -14.64 -6.64
N MET A 23 0.56 -13.93 -7.58
CA MET A 23 0.69 -14.19 -9.01
C MET A 23 2.12 -13.91 -9.53
N PRO A 24 2.71 -14.82 -10.35
CA PRO A 24 4.01 -14.60 -10.98
C PRO A 24 4.06 -13.31 -11.81
N LEU A 25 5.25 -12.73 -11.99
CA LEU A 25 5.39 -11.45 -12.71
C LEU A 25 4.87 -11.52 -14.15
N ALA A 26 5.14 -12.61 -14.87
CA ALA A 26 4.68 -12.80 -16.25
C ALA A 26 3.16 -12.75 -16.35
N GLU A 27 2.47 -13.48 -15.46
CA GLU A 27 1.00 -13.49 -15.40
C GLU A 27 0.43 -12.13 -14.97
N ARG A 28 1.11 -11.38 -14.10
CA ARG A 28 0.69 -10.02 -13.74
C ARG A 28 0.79 -9.03 -14.89
N ILE A 29 1.77 -9.17 -15.77
CA ILE A 29 1.89 -8.34 -16.97
C ILE A 29 0.69 -8.60 -17.89
N THR A 30 0.34 -9.87 -18.10
CA THR A 30 -0.84 -10.25 -18.90
C THR A 30 -2.14 -9.75 -18.28
N ASN A 31 -2.23 -9.74 -16.94
CA ASN A 31 -3.43 -9.33 -16.19
C ASN A 31 -3.36 -7.89 -15.66
N ALA A 32 -2.50 -7.02 -16.22
CA ALA A 32 -2.27 -5.68 -15.67
C ALA A 32 -3.55 -4.83 -15.55
N ALA A 33 -4.49 -5.00 -16.49
CA ALA A 33 -5.80 -4.34 -16.47
C ALA A 33 -6.60 -4.68 -15.20
N VAL A 34 -6.56 -5.95 -14.78
CA VAL A 34 -7.27 -6.42 -13.58
C VAL A 34 -6.71 -5.80 -12.30
N PHE A 35 -5.38 -5.69 -12.21
CA PHE A 35 -4.75 -5.00 -11.07
C PHE A 35 -5.10 -3.53 -11.03
N GLU A 36 -5.12 -2.88 -12.20
CA GLU A 36 -5.47 -1.48 -12.33
C GLU A 36 -6.95 -1.23 -11.99
N ASP A 37 -7.86 -2.11 -12.40
CA ASP A 37 -9.29 -2.01 -12.07
C ASP A 37 -9.53 -2.16 -10.57
N VAL A 38 -8.86 -3.13 -9.92
CA VAL A 38 -8.91 -3.27 -8.46
C VAL A 38 -8.34 -2.03 -7.78
N TYR A 39 -7.18 -1.54 -8.24
CA TYR A 39 -6.56 -0.36 -7.67
C TYR A 39 -7.44 0.89 -7.84
N ARG A 40 -8.06 1.10 -9.01
CA ARG A 40 -9.01 2.18 -9.28
C ARG A 40 -10.29 2.05 -8.47
N PHE A 41 -10.81 0.84 -8.32
CA PHE A 41 -11.95 0.58 -7.45
C PHE A 41 -11.61 0.95 -6.00
N LEU A 42 -10.41 0.62 -5.53
CA LEU A 42 -9.96 1.02 -4.20
C LEU A 42 -9.72 2.52 -4.09
N LEU A 43 -9.19 3.18 -5.12
CA LEU A 43 -8.98 4.64 -5.14
C LEU A 43 -10.32 5.40 -5.11
N ASN A 44 -11.25 5.00 -5.98
CA ASN A 44 -12.49 5.72 -6.28
C ASN A 44 -13.72 5.18 -5.57
N GLY A 45 -13.58 4.08 -4.82
CA GLY A 45 -14.65 3.48 -4.05
C GLY A 45 -15.23 4.47 -3.05
N SER A 46 -16.56 4.61 -3.06
CA SER A 46 -17.31 5.47 -2.13
C SER A 46 -17.36 4.92 -0.70
N GLY A 47 -16.96 3.66 -0.49
CA GLY A 47 -16.95 2.98 0.81
C GLY A 47 -15.63 3.13 1.57
N ARG A 48 -15.73 3.48 2.86
CA ARG A 48 -14.60 3.39 3.82
C ARG A 48 -14.43 1.93 4.25
N LEU A 49 -13.46 1.23 3.69
CA LEU A 49 -13.13 -0.12 4.13
C LEU A 49 -12.12 -0.08 5.28
N GLU A 50 -12.61 -0.19 6.52
CA GLU A 50 -11.73 -0.38 7.68
C GLU A 50 -11.02 -1.73 7.63
N LEU A 51 -9.68 -1.69 7.58
CA LEU A 51 -8.84 -2.88 7.56
C LEU A 51 -8.77 -3.48 8.95
N ARG A 52 -9.08 -4.78 9.09
CA ARG A 52 -8.73 -5.48 10.32
C ARG A 52 -7.25 -5.81 10.29
N ARG A 53 -6.65 -6.03 11.47
CA ARG A 53 -5.24 -6.43 11.58
C ARG A 53 -4.87 -7.62 10.69
N ALA A 54 -5.80 -8.55 10.47
CA ALA A 54 -5.63 -9.71 9.59
C ALA A 54 -5.65 -9.36 8.08
N ASP A 55 -6.28 -8.26 7.66
CA ASP A 55 -6.35 -7.82 6.26
C ASP A 55 -5.09 -7.05 5.83
N VAL A 56 -4.39 -6.43 6.79
CA VAL A 56 -3.19 -5.60 6.55
C VAL A 56 -2.12 -6.39 5.79
N ALA A 57 -1.96 -7.69 6.07
CA ALA A 57 -0.98 -8.54 5.39
C ALA A 57 -1.30 -8.67 3.89
N ALA A 58 -2.55 -8.98 3.54
CA ALA A 58 -2.98 -9.14 2.16
C ALA A 58 -2.88 -7.83 1.37
N VAL A 59 -3.35 -6.71 1.94
CA VAL A 59 -3.23 -5.38 1.33
C VAL A 59 -1.78 -5.00 1.08
N ARG A 60 -0.89 -5.31 2.03
CA ARG A 60 0.55 -5.08 1.87
C ARG A 60 1.14 -5.90 0.72
N VAL A 61 0.80 -7.19 0.59
CA VAL A 61 1.29 -8.03 -0.52
C VAL A 61 0.77 -7.51 -1.87
N PHE A 62 -0.51 -7.15 -1.95
CA PHE A 62 -1.10 -6.58 -3.16
C PHE A 62 -0.38 -5.29 -3.57
N LEU A 63 -0.29 -4.30 -2.69
CA LEU A 63 0.36 -3.02 -2.97
C LEU A 63 1.85 -3.18 -3.27
N TRP A 64 2.54 -4.11 -2.60
CA TRP A 64 3.94 -4.42 -2.90
C TRP A 64 4.13 -4.93 -4.33
N ASN A 65 3.23 -5.79 -4.80
CA ASN A 65 3.26 -6.28 -6.17
C ASN A 65 2.81 -5.24 -7.19
N TYR A 66 1.78 -4.45 -6.88
CA TYR A 66 1.30 -3.34 -7.71
C TYR A 66 2.40 -2.27 -7.90
N GLN A 67 3.16 -1.97 -6.86
CA GLN A 67 4.31 -1.07 -6.91
C GLN A 67 5.58 -1.70 -7.48
N TYR A 68 5.46 -2.82 -8.20
CA TYR A 68 6.58 -3.54 -8.81
C TYR A 68 7.70 -3.88 -7.83
N ARG A 69 7.34 -4.14 -6.56
CA ARG A 69 8.27 -4.49 -5.47
C ARG A 69 9.24 -3.35 -5.14
N ARG A 70 8.81 -2.11 -5.37
CA ARG A 70 9.58 -0.88 -5.09
C ARG A 70 8.86 -0.03 -4.04
N CYS A 71 9.64 0.70 -3.26
CA CYS A 71 9.13 1.65 -2.29
C CYS A 71 8.51 2.85 -3.01
N ALA A 72 7.28 3.22 -2.65
CA ALA A 72 6.58 4.35 -3.28
C ALA A 72 7.24 5.71 -3.00
N VAL A 73 8.02 5.85 -1.93
CA VAL A 73 8.75 7.10 -1.63
C VAL A 73 10.06 7.17 -2.40
N THR A 74 10.90 6.15 -2.29
CA THR A 74 12.28 6.21 -2.78
C THR A 74 12.47 5.62 -4.17
N GLY A 75 11.46 4.89 -4.67
CA GLY A 75 11.56 4.09 -5.87
C GLY A 75 12.60 2.97 -5.77
N LYS A 76 13.19 2.66 -4.62
CA LYS A 76 14.21 1.60 -4.50
C LYS A 76 13.59 0.21 -4.29
N PRO A 77 14.32 -0.88 -4.59
CA PRO A 77 13.85 -2.23 -4.30
C PRO A 77 13.43 -2.39 -2.83
N LEU A 78 12.25 -2.99 -2.63
CA LEU A 78 11.65 -3.21 -1.33
C LEU A 78 11.44 -4.71 -1.14
N ARG A 79 12.00 -5.29 -0.07
CA ARG A 79 11.71 -6.69 0.26
C ARG A 79 10.37 -6.75 0.98
N LEU A 80 9.54 -7.75 0.69
CA LEU A 80 8.22 -7.88 1.32
C LEU A 80 8.31 -7.92 2.86
N ALA A 81 9.31 -8.63 3.41
CA ALA A 81 9.53 -8.71 4.85
C ALA A 81 9.83 -7.36 5.52
N SER A 82 10.37 -6.39 4.78
CA SER A 82 10.66 -5.04 5.26
C SER A 82 9.69 -3.97 4.76
N ALA A 83 8.71 -4.35 3.96
CA ALA A 83 7.62 -3.49 3.52
C ALA A 83 6.70 -3.17 4.70
N VAL A 84 6.45 -1.88 4.89
CA VAL A 84 5.46 -1.38 5.85
C VAL A 84 4.34 -0.69 5.10
N LEU A 85 3.13 -0.81 5.61
CA LEU A 85 1.95 -0.16 5.05
C LEU A 85 1.86 1.26 5.60
N ASP A 86 1.99 2.24 4.72
CA ASP A 86 1.88 3.64 5.07
C ASP A 86 0.43 4.12 4.91
N HIS A 87 0.01 5.06 5.77
CA HIS A 87 -1.33 5.62 5.76
C HIS A 87 -1.30 7.10 6.17
N CYS A 88 -2.30 7.85 5.74
CA CYS A 88 -2.46 9.24 6.14
C CYS A 88 -2.99 9.31 7.57
N HIS A 89 -2.22 9.88 8.49
CA HIS A 89 -2.62 10.00 9.90
C HIS A 89 -3.82 10.95 10.13
N ARG A 90 -4.19 11.77 9.13
CA ARG A 90 -5.37 12.66 9.23
C ARG A 90 -6.67 11.97 8.83
N THR A 91 -6.62 11.15 7.77
CA THR A 91 -7.83 10.54 7.17
C THR A 91 -7.96 9.05 7.44
N GLY A 92 -6.89 8.41 7.93
CA GLY A 92 -6.75 6.97 8.07
C GLY A 92 -6.48 6.24 6.75
N ARG A 93 -6.56 6.92 5.59
CA ARG A 93 -6.47 6.26 4.28
C ARG A 93 -5.08 5.67 4.04
N VAL A 94 -5.04 4.39 3.70
CA VAL A 94 -3.82 3.68 3.26
C VAL A 94 -3.30 4.35 1.99
N ARG A 95 -1.99 4.58 1.91
CA ARG A 95 -1.35 5.22 0.74
C ARG A 95 -0.64 4.21 -0.13
N ALA A 96 0.35 3.52 0.44
CA ALA A 96 1.27 2.66 -0.30
C ALA A 96 2.04 1.75 0.65
N VAL A 97 2.87 0.86 0.10
CA VAL A 97 3.93 0.20 0.85
C VAL A 97 5.28 0.89 0.66
N VAL A 98 6.03 1.02 1.74
CA VAL A 98 7.30 1.76 1.77
C VAL A 98 8.33 1.05 2.62
N HIS A 99 9.59 1.49 2.56
CA HIS A 99 10.59 1.07 3.54
C HIS A 99 10.25 1.64 4.92
N ARG A 100 10.53 0.90 5.99
CA ARG A 100 10.35 1.37 7.38
C ARG A 100 10.99 2.72 7.67
N SER A 101 12.20 2.98 7.18
CA SER A 101 12.89 4.26 7.42
C SER A 101 12.29 5.41 6.62
N ALA A 102 11.78 5.15 5.41
CA ALA A 102 11.03 6.15 4.65
C ALA A 102 9.68 6.46 5.33
N ASN A 103 8.98 5.44 5.85
CA ASN A 103 7.74 5.60 6.62
C ASN A 103 7.96 6.45 7.89
N ALA A 104 9.00 6.14 8.65
CA ALA A 104 9.34 6.89 9.85
C ALA A 104 9.67 8.34 9.49
N ALA A 105 10.43 8.57 8.40
CA ALA A 105 10.78 9.91 7.95
C ALA A 105 9.55 10.70 7.47
N GLU A 106 8.56 10.04 6.88
CA GLU A 106 7.26 10.63 6.56
C GLU A 106 6.58 11.16 7.83
N GLY A 107 6.61 10.37 8.92
CA GLY A 107 6.17 10.79 10.25
C GLY A 107 7.11 11.75 10.99
N GLY A 108 8.16 12.28 10.34
CA GLY A 108 9.10 13.24 10.91
C GLY A 108 10.28 12.63 11.68
N ARG A 109 10.41 11.30 11.73
CA ARG A 109 11.47 10.60 12.46
C ARG A 109 12.45 9.89 11.51
N TYR A 110 13.70 10.32 11.49
CA TYR A 110 14.73 9.64 10.69
C TYR A 110 15.36 8.51 11.52
N VAL A 111 15.17 7.26 11.09
CA VAL A 111 15.67 6.06 11.78
C VAL A 111 16.53 5.19 10.87
N GLY A 112 17.65 4.70 11.41
CA GLY A 112 18.59 3.82 10.72
C GLY A 112 19.21 4.42 9.46
N ARG A 113 19.69 3.57 8.55
CA ARG A 113 20.10 4.00 7.21
C ARG A 113 18.84 4.38 6.42
N THR A 114 18.79 5.62 5.93
CA THR A 114 17.71 6.27 5.17
C THR A 114 17.52 5.66 3.77
N CYS A 115 17.41 4.33 3.68
CA CYS A 115 17.33 3.58 2.43
C CYS A 115 18.51 3.85 1.48
N GLY A 116 19.66 4.29 1.99
CA GLY A 116 20.79 4.75 1.18
C GLY A 116 20.50 6.02 0.37
N VAL A 117 19.62 6.89 0.86
CA VAL A 117 19.30 8.21 0.30
C VAL A 117 19.71 9.28 1.32
N SER A 118 20.24 10.42 0.90
CA SER A 118 20.53 11.52 1.83
C SER A 118 19.23 12.03 2.49
N VAL A 119 19.33 12.57 3.71
CA VAL A 119 18.17 13.12 4.43
C VAL A 119 17.46 14.21 3.62
N THR A 120 18.22 15.09 2.96
CA THR A 120 17.70 16.15 2.10
C THR A 120 16.88 15.60 0.94
N ASN A 121 17.41 14.62 0.21
CA ASN A 121 16.71 14.01 -0.92
C ASN A 121 15.46 13.23 -0.45
N LEU A 122 15.58 12.52 0.69
CA LEU A 122 14.44 11.79 1.26
C LEU A 122 13.30 12.74 1.64
N ARG A 123 13.61 13.92 2.20
CA ARG A 123 12.62 14.94 2.53
C ARG A 123 11.91 15.46 1.28
N ALA A 124 12.64 15.73 0.20
CA ALA A 124 12.06 16.14 -1.07
C ALA A 124 11.14 15.05 -1.66
N MET A 125 11.59 13.79 -1.65
CA MET A 125 10.82 12.63 -2.11
C MET A 125 9.53 12.45 -1.31
N ILE A 126 9.56 12.62 0.01
CA ILE A 126 8.35 12.59 0.86
C ILE A 126 7.35 13.67 0.46
N GLY A 127 7.84 14.86 0.10
CA GLY A 127 6.99 15.95 -0.41
C GLY A 127 6.24 15.55 -1.68
N SER A 128 6.93 14.95 -2.65
CA SER A 128 6.31 14.43 -3.88
C SER A 128 5.36 13.27 -3.60
N TYR A 129 5.77 12.33 -2.75
CA TYR A 129 4.99 11.18 -2.33
C TYR A 129 3.62 11.58 -1.77
N ARG A 130 3.56 12.58 -0.88
CA ARG A 130 2.31 13.08 -0.29
C ARG A 130 1.33 13.65 -1.32
N LYS A 131 1.83 14.24 -2.40
CA LYS A 131 1.01 14.80 -3.48
C LYS A 131 0.45 13.69 -4.39
N GLN A 132 1.27 12.69 -4.68
CA GLN A 132 0.91 11.58 -5.57
C GLN A 132 -0.01 10.56 -4.89
N TYR A 133 0.23 10.25 -3.61
CA TYR A 133 -0.49 9.22 -2.86
C TYR A 133 -1.41 9.87 -1.82
N THR A 134 -2.60 10.28 -2.25
CA THR A 134 -3.64 10.87 -1.39
C THR A 134 -4.39 9.85 -0.53
N GLY A 135 -4.26 8.57 -0.88
CA GLY A 135 -4.77 7.42 -0.15
C GLY A 135 -5.98 6.76 -0.79
N ILE A 136 -6.01 5.42 -0.75
CA ILE A 136 -7.12 4.59 -1.22
C ILE A 136 -8.24 4.49 -0.17
N GLY A 137 -9.43 4.05 -0.57
CA GLY A 137 -10.63 3.87 0.26
C GLY A 137 -10.50 2.81 1.36
N MET A 138 -9.29 2.34 1.65
CA MET A 138 -8.98 1.48 2.79
C MET A 138 -8.48 2.33 3.95
N LEU A 139 -9.06 2.14 5.14
CA LEU A 139 -8.62 2.81 6.36
C LEU A 139 -7.73 1.86 7.17
N TYR A 140 -6.56 2.35 7.54
CA TYR A 140 -5.68 1.66 8.49
C TYR A 140 -6.36 1.62 9.87
N PRO A 141 -6.30 0.47 10.58
CA PRO A 141 -6.95 0.30 11.89
C PRO A 141 -6.38 1.19 12.99
#